data_AF-A0A929QJT2-F1
#
_entry.id   AF-A0A929QJT2-F1
#
_cell.length_a   1.000
_cell.length_b   1.000
_cell.length_c   1.000
_cell.angle_alpha   90.00
_cell.angle_beta   90.00
_cell.angle_gamma   90.00
#
_symmetry.space_group_name_H-M   'P 1'
#
loop_
_entity.id
_entity.type
_entity.pdbx_description
1 polymer ?
#
loop_
_entity_poly.entity_id
_entity_poly.type
_entity_poly.pdbx_seq_one_letter_code
_entity_poly.pdbx_strand_id
1 'polypeptide(L)'
;MKIELASSYGFCFGVKRAIKIAENAGDAATIGPLIHNNEEINRLEKNYNVKTLEGIDELKDEKKAIIRTHGITKNDLAELKKTDIK
;
A
#
# COMPACT_ATOMS: atom_id res chain seq x y z
N MET A 1 32.98 -18.82 -8.47
CA MET A 1 32.20 -17.78 -7.76
C MET A 1 31.43 -18.45 -6.64
N LYS A 2 31.53 -17.97 -5.40
CA LYS A 2 30.77 -18.49 -4.25
C LYS A 2 29.68 -17.48 -3.91
N ILE A 3 28.43 -17.92 -3.88
CA ILE A 3 27.27 -17.10 -3.49
C ILE A 3 26.89 -17.51 -2.07
N GLU A 4 26.71 -16.54 -1.17
CA GLU A 4 26.28 -16.77 0.20
C GLU A 4 25.04 -15.92 0.47
N LEU A 5 24.04 -16.52 1.14
CA LEU A 5 22.83 -15.83 1.56
C LEU A 5 22.94 -15.44 3.02
N ALA A 6 22.46 -14.23 3.35
CA ALA A 6 22.27 -13.83 4.73
C ALA A 6 21.24 -14.74 5.43
N SER A 7 21.37 -14.91 6.74
CA SER A 7 20.38 -15.65 7.55
C SER A 7 19.03 -14.92 7.68
N SER A 8 19.04 -13.60 7.51
CA SER A 8 17.84 -12.75 7.51
C SER A 8 17.81 -11.91 6.24
N TYR A 9 16.83 -12.18 5.39
CA TYR A 9 16.64 -11.48 4.12
C TYR A 9 15.14 -11.45 3.75
N GLY A 10 14.77 -10.51 2.88
CA GLY A 10 13.40 -10.35 2.39
C GLY A 10 12.52 -9.46 3.28
N PHE A 11 11.21 -9.70 3.28
CA PHE A 11 10.23 -8.82 3.92
C PHE A 11 10.18 -8.95 5.44
N CYS A 12 10.20 -7.81 6.11
CA CYS A 12 9.92 -7.72 7.53
C CYS A 12 8.44 -7.97 7.83
N PHE A 13 8.11 -8.14 9.12
CA PHE A 13 6.72 -8.34 9.56
C PHE A 13 5.78 -7.22 9.09
N GLY A 14 6.21 -5.96 9.19
CA GLY A 14 5.39 -4.81 8.79
C GLY A 14 5.01 -4.84 7.31
N VAL A 15 5.97 -5.17 6.44
CA VAL A 15 5.75 -5.31 4.99
C VAL A 15 4.82 -6.49 4.70
N LYS A 16 5.06 -7.66 5.30
CA LYS A 16 4.18 -8.84 5.13
C LYS A 16 2.73 -8.53 5.54
N ARG A 17 2.55 -7.83 6.66
CA ARG A 17 1.24 -7.41 7.14
C ARG A 17 0.56 -6.44 6.18
N ALA A 18 1.30 -5.45 5.67
CA ALA A 18 0.76 -4.46 4.74
C ALA A 18 0.29 -5.08 3.43
N ILE A 19 1.09 -5.98 2.85
CA ILE A 19 0.72 -6.75 1.65
C ILE A 19 -0.56 -7.53 1.91
N LYS A 20 -0.64 -8.28 3.02
CA LYS A 20 -1.84 -9.06 3.36
C LYS A 20 -3.09 -8.19 3.55
N ILE A 21 -2.95 -6.98 4.09
CA ILE A 21 -4.06 -6.02 4.19
C ILE A 21 -4.51 -5.59 2.80
N ALA A 22 -3.58 -5.26 1.90
CA ALA A 22 -3.88 -4.87 0.53
C ALA A 22 -4.57 -5.99 -0.26
N GLU A 23 -4.04 -7.21 -0.19
CA GLU A 23 -4.64 -8.39 -0.84
C GLU A 23 -6.06 -8.66 -0.34
N ASN A 24 -6.28 -8.60 0.98
CA ASN A 24 -7.60 -8.83 1.58
C ASN A 24 -8.58 -7.69 1.31
N ALA A 25 -8.08 -6.46 1.20
CA ALA A 25 -8.92 -5.32 0.91
C ALA A 25 -9.51 -5.49 -0.49
N GLY A 26 -8.65 -5.61 -1.51
CA GLY A 26 -9.03 -5.69 -2.93
C GLY A 26 -9.84 -4.48 -3.40
N ASP A 27 -9.77 -4.14 -4.69
CA ASP A 27 -10.51 -3.01 -5.27
C ASP A 27 -10.36 -1.73 -4.43
N ALA A 28 -9.11 -1.40 -4.10
CA ALA A 28 -8.76 -0.35 -3.15
C ALA A 28 -7.67 0.56 -3.73
N ALA A 29 -7.43 1.69 -3.08
CA ALA A 29 -6.30 2.54 -3.40
C ALA A 29 -5.36 2.68 -2.20
N THR A 30 -4.06 2.77 -2.47
CA THR A 30 -3.05 3.14 -1.48
C THR A 30 -2.73 4.62 -1.64
N ILE A 31 -2.68 5.36 -0.52
CA ILE A 31 -2.32 6.78 -0.51
C ILE A 31 -0.79 6.87 -0.51
N GLY A 32 -0.20 6.95 -1.70
CA GLY A 32 1.23 6.71 -1.93
C GLY A 32 1.57 5.21 -2.02
N PRO A 33 2.78 4.86 -2.47
CA PRO A 33 3.21 3.46 -2.60
C PRO A 33 3.15 2.75 -1.24
N LEU A 34 2.48 1.59 -1.20
CA LEU A 34 2.32 0.77 0.00
C LEU A 34 3.69 0.46 0.66
N ILE A 35 4.66 0.12 -0.20
CA ILE A 35 6.08 -0.12 0.09
C ILE A 35 6.92 0.33 -1.13
N HIS A 36 8.21 0.57 -0.94
CA HIS A 36 9.15 0.91 -2.02
C HIS A 36 9.63 -0.34 -2.78
N ASN A 37 8.71 -1.07 -3.42
CA ASN A 37 9.00 -2.19 -4.30
C ASN A 37 8.03 -2.19 -5.49
N ASN A 38 8.49 -1.72 -6.64
CA ASN A 38 7.64 -1.57 -7.82
C ASN A 38 7.08 -2.90 -8.34
N GLU A 39 7.82 -4.01 -8.23
CA GLU A 39 7.33 -5.32 -8.66
C GLU A 39 6.14 -5.76 -7.81
N GLU A 40 6.24 -5.55 -6.49
CA GLU A 40 5.16 -5.90 -5.57
C GLU A 40 3.95 -4.97 -5.72
N ILE A 41 4.17 -3.67 -5.95
CA ILE A 41 3.08 -2.73 -6.28
C ILE A 41 2.36 -3.14 -7.57
N ASN A 42 3.11 -3.48 -8.62
CA ASN A 42 2.54 -3.94 -9.88
C ASN A 42 1.77 -5.27 -9.72
N ARG A 43 2.23 -6.17 -8.84
CA ARG A 43 1.52 -7.42 -8.52
C ARG A 43 0.19 -7.12 -7.83
N LEU A 44 0.18 -6.22 -6.85
CA LEU A 44 -1.03 -5.83 -6.12
C LEU A 44 -2.06 -5.18 -7.04
N GLU A 45 -1.62 -4.29 -7.94
CA GLU A 45 -2.49 -3.67 -8.93
C GLU A 45 -3.10 -4.72 -9.87
N LYS A 46 -2.28 -5.58 -10.47
CA LYS A 46 -2.74 -6.57 -11.47
C LYS A 46 -3.63 -7.66 -10.87
N ASN A 47 -3.31 -8.16 -9.69
CA ASN A 47 -3.95 -9.36 -9.15
C ASN A 47 -5.10 -9.04 -8.19
N TYR A 48 -5.12 -7.86 -7.58
CA TYR A 48 -6.08 -7.48 -6.53
C TYR A 48 -6.80 -6.15 -6.81
N ASN A 49 -6.49 -5.50 -7.94
CA ASN A 49 -7.01 -4.17 -8.28
C ASN A 49 -6.72 -3.14 -7.17
N VAL A 50 -5.52 -3.23 -6.57
CA VAL A 50 -5.05 -2.26 -5.58
C VAL A 50 -4.18 -1.22 -6.28
N LYS A 51 -4.72 -0.02 -6.48
CA LYS A 51 -4.04 1.07 -7.19
C LYS A 51 -3.14 1.84 -6.25
N THR A 52 -2.12 2.49 -6.81
CA THR A 52 -1.26 3.42 -6.07
C THR A 52 -1.56 4.83 -6.52
N LEU A 53 -1.97 5.68 -5.58
CA LEU A 53 -2.14 7.12 -5.79
C LEU A 53 -0.84 7.85 -5.45
N GLU A 54 -0.59 9.01 -6.04
CA GLU A 54 0.52 9.87 -5.63
C GLU A 54 0.27 10.52 -4.26
N GLY A 55 -1.00 10.79 -3.94
CA GLY A 55 -1.40 11.44 -2.71
C GLY A 55 -2.91 11.39 -2.49
N ILE A 56 -3.37 12.07 -1.44
CA ILE A 56 -4.79 12.08 -1.06
C ILE A 56 -5.68 12.82 -2.06
N ASP A 57 -5.12 13.81 -2.76
CA ASP A 57 -5.82 14.65 -3.74
C ASP A 57 -6.30 13.87 -4.98
N GLU A 58 -5.76 12.66 -5.19
CA GLU A 58 -6.18 11.78 -6.29
C GLU A 58 -7.36 10.88 -5.93
N LEU A 59 -7.82 10.89 -4.67
CA LEU A 59 -9.03 10.19 -4.28
C LEU A 59 -10.24 10.79 -5.02
N LYS A 60 -10.99 9.92 -5.67
CA LYS A 60 -12.21 10.20 -6.42
C LYS A 60 -13.31 9.26 -5.94
N ASP A 61 -13.44 8.13 -6.62
CA ASP A 61 -14.58 7.21 -6.48
C ASP A 61 -14.18 5.90 -5.76
N GLU A 62 -13.00 5.87 -5.13
CA GLU A 62 -12.52 4.71 -4.38
C GLU A 62 -13.47 4.38 -3.23
N LYS A 63 -13.79 3.10 -3.07
CA LYS A 63 -14.59 2.62 -1.94
C LYS A 63 -13.76 2.31 -0.70
N LYS A 64 -12.46 2.09 -0.88
CA LYS A 64 -11.51 1.70 0.16
C LYS A 64 -10.18 2.39 -0.04
N ALA A 65 -9.62 2.92 1.02
CA ALA A 65 -8.28 3.50 1.04
C ALA A 65 -7.36 2.79 2.04
N ILE A 66 -6.10 2.63 1.68
CA ILE A 66 -5.07 2.00 2.49
C ILE A 66 -4.00 3.05 2.78
N ILE A 67 -3.80 3.33 4.07
CA ILE A 67 -2.68 4.14 4.54
C ILE A 67 -1.40 3.31 4.39
N ARG A 68 -0.43 3.84 3.63
CA ARG A 68 0.87 3.20 3.39
C ARG A 68 1.64 2.94 4.68
N THR A 69 2.59 2.00 4.63
CA THR A 69 3.42 1.61 5.79
C THR A 69 4.22 2.76 6.41
N HIS A 70 4.55 3.76 5.61
CA HIS A 70 5.27 4.97 6.02
C HIS A 70 4.39 6.00 6.74
N GLY A 71 3.06 5.81 6.74
CA GLY A 71 2.08 6.78 7.21
C GLY A 71 1.75 7.87 6.18
N ILE A 72 0.83 8.74 6.58
CA ILE A 72 0.37 9.94 5.86
C ILE A 72 0.38 11.14 6.81
N THR A 73 0.22 12.35 6.29
CA THR A 73 0.20 13.54 7.17
C THR A 73 -1.08 13.60 8.01
N LYS A 74 -1.07 14.44 9.06
CA LYS A 74 -2.28 14.67 9.86
C LYS A 74 -3.39 15.35 9.05
N ASN A 75 -3.02 16.18 8.08
CA ASN A 75 -3.97 16.87 7.21
C ASN A 75 -4.64 15.86 6.28
N ASP A 76 -3.85 15.00 5.64
CA ASP A 76 -4.36 13.92 4.78
C ASP A 76 -5.31 13.02 5.59
N LEU A 77 -4.92 12.63 6.81
CA LEU A 77 -5.80 11.82 7.66
C LEU A 77 -7.12 12.55 8.00
N ALA A 78 -7.07 13.86 8.23
CA ALA A 78 -8.25 14.67 8.51
C ALA A 78 -9.16 14.81 7.27
N GLU A 79 -8.59 14.91 6.08
CA GLU A 79 -9.33 14.92 4.81
C GLU A 79 -9.96 13.57 4.50
N LEU A 80 -9.21 12.48 4.67
CA LEU A 80 -9.72 11.12 4.44
C LEU A 80 -10.95 10.85 5.32
N LYS A 81 -10.92 11.30 6.58
CA LYS A 81 -12.04 11.17 7.54
C LYS A 81 -13.29 11.97 7.19
N LYS A 82 -13.22 12.92 6.25
CA LYS A 82 -14.39 13.67 5.75
C LYS A 82 -15.11 12.94 4.62
N THR A 83 -14.53 11.86 4.11
CA THR A 83 -15.09 11.06 3.02
C THR A 83 -15.82 9.84 3.60
N ASP A 84 -16.69 9.22 2.79
CA ASP A 84 -17.34 7.94 3.13
C ASP A 84 -16.48 6.72 2.75
N ILE A 85 -15.21 6.95 2.42
CA ILE A 85 -14.26 5.91 2.00
C ILE A 85 -13.88 5.06 3.22
N LYS A 86 -13.91 3.74 3.05
CA LYS A 86 -13.59 2.77 4.11
C LYS A 86 -12.08 2.58 4.31
#